data_AF-A0A958CME7-F1
#
_entry.id   AF-A0A958CME7-F1
#
_cell.length_a   1.000
_cell.length_b   1.000
_cell.length_c   1.000
_cell.angle_alpha   90.00
_cell.angle_beta   90.00
_cell.angle_gamma   90.00
#
_symmetry.space_group_name_H-M   'P 1'
#
loop_
_entity.id
_entity.type
_entity.pdbx_description
1 polymer ?
#
loop_
_entity_poly.entity_id
_entity_poly.type
_entity_poly.pdbx_seq_one_letter_code
_entity_poly.pdbx_strand_id
1 'polypeptide(L)' 'QPVDVLNGIAYDPATDRLFVTGKLWPKLFEIDLVPIPR' A
#
# COMPACT_ATOMS: atom_id res chain seq x y z
N GLN A 1 22.11 6.53 6.61
CA GLN A 1 21.24 5.45 7.13
C GLN A 1 20.37 4.98 5.98
N PRO A 2 20.21 3.67 5.74
CA PRO A 2 19.30 3.19 4.69
C PRO A 2 17.86 3.51 5.09
N VAL A 3 17.09 4.06 4.15
CA VAL A 3 15.69 4.44 4.34
C VAL A 3 14.85 3.35 3.69
N ASP A 4 14.27 2.48 4.53
CA ASP A 4 13.38 1.40 4.12
C ASP A 4 12.09 1.51 4.96
N VAL A 5 11.20 2.42 4.52
CA VAL A 5 9.96 2.78 5.23
C VAL A 5 8.79 2.85 4.26
N LEU A 6 7.60 2.50 4.72
CA LEU A 6 6.36 2.74 3.98
C LEU A 6 6.17 4.24 3.76
N ASN A 7 5.84 4.65 2.54
CA ASN A 7 5.67 6.06 2.20
C ASN A 7 4.72 6.30 1.01
N GLY A 8 4.32 5.27 0.26
CA GLY A 8 3.43 5.40 -0.89
C GLY A 8 2.11 4.68 -0.65
N ILE A 9 1.00 5.41 -0.78
CA ILE A 9 -0.36 4.87 -0.77
C ILE A 9 -1.11 5.51 -1.95
N ALA A 10 -1.75 4.68 -2.78
CA ALA A 10 -2.56 5.15 -3.91
C ALA A 10 -3.87 4.36 -3.99
N TYR A 11 -4.96 5.06 -4.33
CA TYR A 11 -6.29 4.48 -4.49
C TYR A 11 -6.81 4.71 -5.91
N ASP A 12 -7.27 3.66 -6.57
CA ASP A 12 -7.92 3.69 -7.88
C ASP A 12 -9.44 3.52 -7.70
N PRO A 13 -10.23 4.61 -7.78
CA PRO A 13 -11.67 4.55 -7.54
C PRO A 13 -12.46 3.89 -8.69
N ALA A 14 -11.87 3.78 -9.89
CA ALA A 14 -12.57 3.17 -11.02
C ALA A 14 -12.69 1.66 -10.87
N THR A 15 -11.70 1.04 -10.20
CA THR A 15 -11.63 -0.42 -10.02
C THR A 15 -11.61 -0.85 -8.55
N ASP A 16 -11.73 0.11 -7.62
CA ASP A 16 -11.67 -0.10 -6.16
C ASP A 16 -10.40 -0.83 -5.68
N ARG A 17 -9.23 -0.38 -6.17
CA ARG A 17 -7.93 -1.00 -5.81
C ARG A 17 -7.09 -0.08 -4.93
N LEU A 18 -6.47 -0.65 -3.90
CA LEU A 18 -5.56 0.05 -2.99
C LEU A 18 -4.13 -0.48 -3.15
N PHE A 19 -3.19 0.43 -3.39
CA PHE A 19 -1.78 0.11 -3.55
C PHE A 19 -0.94 0.69 -2.44
N VAL A 20 0.05 -0.07 -1.96
CA VAL A 20 1.03 0.36 -0.96
C VAL A 20 2.46 0.04 -1.38
N THR A 21 3.38 0.94 -1.06
CA THR A 21 4.83 0.76 -1.26
C THR A 21 5.65 1.63 -0.30
N GLY A 22 6.97 1.52 -0.39
CA GLY A 22 7.93 2.19 0.47
C GLY A 22 9.17 2.68 -0.26
N LYS A 23 9.97 3.48 0.45
CA LYS A 23 11.26 3.96 -0.06
C LYS A 23 12.18 2.76 -0.27
N LEU A 24 12.70 2.63 -1.48
CA LEU A 24 13.60 1.54 -1.90
C LEU A 24 12.99 0.12 -1.83
N TRP A 25 11.66 0.00 -1.74
CA TRP A 25 11.01 -1.31 -1.83
C TRP A 25 11.14 -1.86 -3.25
N PRO A 26 11.52 -3.13 -3.43
CA PRO A 26 11.57 -3.76 -4.75
C PRO A 26 10.18 -4.12 -5.29
N LYS A 27 9.11 -3.87 -4.52
CA LYS A 27 7.74 -4.31 -4.81
C LYS A 27 6.73 -3.21 -4.54
N LEU A 28 5.64 -3.28 -5.31
CA LEU A 28 4.37 -2.59 -5.12
C LEU A 28 3.34 -3.68 -4.80
N PHE A 29 2.49 -3.44 -3.80
CA PHE A 29 1.44 -4.38 -3.41
C PHE A 29 0.08 -3.77 -3.66
N GLU A 30 -0.81 -4.54 -4.28
CA GLU A 30 -2.26 -4.33 -4.20
C GLU A 30 -2.77 -5.06 -2.95
N ILE A 31 -3.61 -4.42 -2.14
CA ILE A 31 -4.11 -4.98 -0.88
C ILE A 31 -5.62 -4.77 -0.72
N ASP A 32 -6.27 -5.70 -0.03
CA ASP A 32 -7.65 -5.57 0.44
C ASP A 32 -7.68 -5.19 1.93
N LEU A 33 -8.64 -4.34 2.31
CA LEU A 33 -8.89 -4.01 3.72
C LEU A 33 -9.98 -4.94 4.27
N VAL A 34 -9.62 -5.75 5.26
CA VAL A 34 -10.58 -6.60 5.98
C VAL A 34 -11.02 -5.88 7.25
N PRO A 35 -12.31 -5.55 7.40
CA PRO A 35 -12.82 -4.94 8.63
C PRO A 35 -12.62 -5.86 9.83
N ILE A 36 -12.15 -5.30 10.94
CA ILE A 36 -12.09 -6.04 12.21
C ILE A 36 -13.48 -5.94 12.86
N PRO A 37 -14.14 -7.07 13.21
CA PRO A 37 -15.37 -7.07 13.99
C PRO A 37 -15.15 -6.38 15.34
N ARG A 38 -16.12 -5.56 15.79
CA ARG A 38 -16.10 -4.94 17.11
C ARG A 38 -16.47 -5.92 18.21
#